data_AF-A0A379TKZ5-F1
#
_entry.id   AF-A0A379TKZ5-F1
#
_cell.length_a   1.000
_cell.length_b   1.000
_cell.length_c   1.000
_cell.angle_alpha   90.00
_cell.angle_beta   90.00
_cell.angle_gamma   90.00
#
_symmetry.space_group_name_H-M   'P 1'
#
loop_
_entity.id
_entity.type
_entity.pdbx_description
1 polymer ?
#
loop_
_entity_poly.entity_id
_entity_poly.type
_entity_poly.pdbx_seq_one_letter_code
_entity_poly.pdbx_strand_id
1 'polypeptide(L)'
;MKKAGGKKLRLPRRAAQWLDENREHLTHIQARLKARCVGMELRKNPQMKRALDNFKAVLDLRINHSDINDAQIKRIIGVIDRAALEIAELD
;
A
#
# COMPACT_ATOMS: atom_id res chain seq x y z
N MET A 1 -1.46 33.60 -30.09
CA MET A 1 -1.55 32.93 -28.77
C MET A 1 -3.02 32.68 -28.46
N LYS A 2 -3.49 31.41 -28.53
CA LYS A 2 -4.89 31.07 -28.27
C LYS A 2 -5.18 31.18 -26.77
N LYS A 3 -6.04 32.13 -26.38
CA LYS A 3 -6.61 32.19 -25.03
C LYS A 3 -7.65 31.07 -24.90
N ALA A 4 -7.31 29.99 -24.22
CA ALA A 4 -8.31 29.06 -23.72
C ALA A 4 -9.05 29.75 -22.57
N GLY A 5 -10.31 30.14 -22.81
CA GLY A 5 -11.19 30.76 -21.84
C GLY A 5 -11.63 29.76 -20.76
N GLY A 6 -10.74 29.45 -19.82
CA GLY A 6 -11.10 28.74 -18.60
C GLY A 6 -11.64 29.74 -17.58
N LYS A 7 -12.90 29.61 -17.16
CA LYS A 7 -13.39 30.30 -15.95
C LYS A 7 -12.48 29.87 -14.79
N LYS A 8 -11.71 30.80 -14.23
CA LYS A 8 -10.96 30.57 -12.99
C LYS A 8 -11.97 30.39 -11.86
N LEU A 9 -12.35 29.14 -11.60
CA LEU A 9 -13.17 28.78 -10.44
C LEU A 9 -12.32 28.97 -9.19
N ARG A 10 -12.54 30.09 -8.49
CA ARG A 10 -11.90 30.36 -7.20
C ARG A 10 -12.65 29.59 -6.12
N LEU A 11 -11.94 28.78 -5.34
CA LEU A 11 -12.52 28.06 -4.21
C LEU A 11 -13.10 29.07 -3.21
N PRO A 12 -14.41 29.03 -2.89
CA PRO A 12 -14.99 29.92 -1.90
C PRO A 12 -14.31 29.74 -0.54
N ARG A 13 -14.15 30.82 0.24
CA ARG A 13 -13.46 30.78 1.54
C ARG A 13 -14.02 29.70 2.48
N ARG A 14 -15.35 29.54 2.49
CA ARG A 14 -16.04 28.48 3.26
C ARG A 14 -15.64 27.07 2.82
N ALA A 15 -15.45 26.85 1.53
CA ALA A 15 -15.01 25.56 1.00
C ALA A 15 -13.52 25.30 1.31
N ALA A 16 -12.69 26.35 1.30
CA ALA A 16 -11.29 26.24 1.71
C ALA A 16 -11.17 25.91 3.21
N GLN A 17 -11.98 26.55 4.05
CA GLN A 17 -12.03 26.28 5.48
C GLN A 17 -12.52 24.86 5.77
N TRP A 18 -13.60 24.42 5.13
CA TRP A 18 -14.09 23.04 5.27
C TRP A 18 -13.05 22.01 4.83
N LEU A 19 -12.32 22.28 3.74
CA LEU A 19 -11.24 21.40 3.27
C LEU A 19 -10.12 21.29 4.30
N ASP A 20 -9.76 22.38 4.96
CA ASP A 20 -8.73 22.40 5.99
C ASP A 20 -9.17 21.66 7.25
N GLU A 21 -10.41 21.91 7.70
CA GLU A 21 -11.04 21.21 8.84
C GLU A 21 -11.13 19.69 8.62
N ASN A 22 -11.25 19.24 7.37
CA ASN A 22 -11.38 17.82 7.01
C ASN A 22 -10.06 17.21 6.51
N ARG A 23 -8.95 17.96 6.53
CA ARG A 23 -7.71 17.56 5.87
C ARG A 23 -7.14 16.26 6.44
N GLU A 24 -7.13 16.12 7.75
CA GLU A 24 -6.64 14.91 8.43
C GLU A 24 -7.47 13.67 8.07
N HIS A 25 -8.79 13.79 8.09
CA HIS A 25 -9.70 12.71 7.69
C HIS A 25 -9.50 12.30 6.23
N LEU A 26 -9.35 13.27 5.32
CA LEU A 26 -9.08 13.01 3.91
C LEU A 26 -7.72 12.33 3.72
N THR A 27 -6.69 12.76 4.47
CA THR A 27 -5.37 12.11 4.46
C THR A 27 -5.47 10.65 4.89
N HIS A 28 -6.22 10.35 5.96
CA HIS A 28 -6.40 8.99 6.43
C HIS A 28 -7.15 8.11 5.41
N ILE A 29 -8.22 8.62 4.80
CA ILE A 29 -8.97 7.93 3.74
C ILE A 29 -8.06 7.67 2.53
N GLN A 30 -7.28 8.67 2.12
CA GLN A 30 -6.35 8.53 0.99
C GLN A 30 -5.27 7.49 1.26
N ALA A 31 -4.72 7.43 2.48
CA ALA A 31 -3.76 6.42 2.87
C ALA A 31 -4.34 5.00 2.79
N ARG A 32 -5.58 4.81 3.28
CA ARG A 32 -6.30 3.53 3.19
C ARG A 32 -6.59 3.12 1.76
N LEU A 33 -7.01 4.06 0.90
CA LEU A 33 -7.21 3.80 -0.53
C LEU A 33 -5.91 3.38 -1.21
N LYS A 34 -4.81 4.11 -0.98
CA LYS A 34 -3.48 3.77 -1.52
C LYS A 34 -3.05 2.37 -1.06
N ALA A 35 -3.17 2.05 0.22
CA ALA A 35 -2.82 0.73 0.75
C ALA A 35 -3.66 -0.40 0.12
N ARG A 36 -4.93 -0.15 -0.21
CA ARG A 36 -5.77 -1.12 -0.94
C ARG A 36 -5.35 -1.29 -2.39
N CYS A 37 -4.91 -0.20 -3.04
CA CYS A 37 -4.37 -0.23 -4.40
C CYS A 37 -3.04 -1.02 -4.48
N VAL A 38 -2.23 -0.99 -3.43
CA VAL A 38 -1.05 -1.86 -3.33
C VAL A 38 -1.49 -3.33 -3.36
N GLY A 39 -0.97 -4.07 -4.34
CA GLY A 39 -1.31 -5.47 -4.58
C GLY A 39 -2.70 -5.70 -5.20
N MET A 40 -3.39 -4.66 -5.69
CA MET A 40 -4.66 -4.84 -6.41
C MET A 40 -4.51 -5.75 -7.63
N GLU A 41 -3.51 -5.51 -8.47
CA GLU A 41 -3.23 -6.35 -9.64
C GLU A 41 -2.85 -7.79 -9.24
N LEU A 42 -2.08 -7.95 -8.15
CA LEU A 42 -1.71 -9.25 -7.61
C LEU A 42 -2.94 -10.08 -7.18
N ARG A 43 -4.01 -9.40 -6.71
CA ARG A 43 -5.25 -10.06 -6.27
C ARG A 43 -6.18 -10.44 -7.42
N LYS A 44 -5.95 -9.96 -8.66
CA LYS A 44 -6.74 -10.36 -9.83
C LYS A 44 -6.45 -11.79 -10.26
N ASN A 45 -5.22 -12.28 -10.05
CA ASN A 45 -4.87 -13.67 -10.28
C ASN A 45 -5.17 -14.51 -9.02
N PRO A 46 -6.10 -15.48 -9.07
CA PRO A 46 -6.46 -16.30 -7.91
C PRO A 46 -5.30 -17.08 -7.30
N GLN A 47 -4.36 -17.57 -8.12
CA GLN A 47 -3.19 -18.31 -7.64
C GLN A 47 -2.23 -17.38 -6.91
N MET A 48 -1.98 -16.19 -7.46
CA MET A 48 -1.14 -15.17 -6.80
C MET A 48 -1.77 -14.69 -5.49
N LYS A 49 -3.09 -14.46 -5.48
CA LYS A 49 -3.83 -14.14 -4.25
C LYS A 49 -3.64 -15.24 -3.18
N ARG A 50 -3.83 -16.50 -3.55
CA ARG A 50 -3.66 -17.64 -2.64
C ARG A 50 -2.23 -17.74 -2.11
N ALA A 51 -1.23 -17.56 -2.97
CA ALA A 51 0.18 -17.57 -2.57
C ALA A 51 0.48 -16.47 -1.53
N LEU A 52 -0.02 -15.25 -1.76
CA LEU A 52 0.15 -14.13 -0.83
C LEU A 52 -0.58 -14.33 0.50
N ASP A 53 -1.80 -14.88 0.47
CA ASP A 53 -2.57 -15.16 1.67
C ASP A 53 -1.87 -16.23 2.53
N ASN A 54 -1.39 -17.30 1.91
CA ASN A 54 -0.59 -18.34 2.59
C ASN A 54 0.69 -17.76 3.19
N PHE A 55 1.41 -16.93 2.42
CA PHE A 55 2.66 -16.31 2.86
C PHE A 55 2.45 -15.44 4.11
N LYS A 56 1.40 -14.62 4.11
CA LYS A 56 1.02 -13.81 5.27
C LYS A 56 0.65 -14.66 6.48
N ALA A 57 -0.13 -15.72 6.29
CA ALA A 57 -0.54 -16.60 7.39
C ALA A 57 0.66 -17.26 8.08
N VAL A 58 1.65 -17.71 7.30
CA VAL A 58 2.88 -18.31 7.85
C VAL A 58 3.72 -17.27 8.59
N LEU A 59 3.86 -16.06 8.04
CA LEU A 59 4.59 -14.98 8.72
C LEU A 59 3.91 -14.56 10.03
N ASP A 60 2.60 -14.41 10.02
CA ASP A 60 1.80 -14.07 11.20
C ASP A 60 1.96 -15.13 12.30
N LEU A 61 1.81 -16.41 11.94
CA LEU A 61 2.05 -17.52 12.85
C LEU A 61 3.46 -17.51 13.44
N ARG A 62 4.48 -17.22 12.63
CA ARG A 62 5.87 -17.32 13.05
C ARG A 62 6.37 -16.10 13.83
N ILE A 63 5.83 -14.92 13.54
CA ILE A 63 6.27 -13.65 14.14
C ILE A 63 5.42 -13.30 15.35
N ASN A 64 4.10 -13.45 15.26
CA ASN A 64 3.17 -12.98 16.29
C ASN A 64 2.73 -14.10 17.25
N HIS A 65 2.81 -15.36 16.83
CA HIS A 65 2.28 -16.51 17.58
C HIS A 65 3.32 -17.56 17.97
N SER A 66 4.62 -17.28 17.77
CA SER A 66 5.72 -18.16 18.17
C SER A 66 6.77 -17.36 18.93
N ASP A 67 7.50 -18.02 19.85
CA ASP A 67 8.75 -17.46 20.38
C ASP A 67 9.81 -17.43 19.27
N ILE A 68 9.99 -16.25 18.68
CA ILE A 68 10.98 -15.98 17.64
C ILE A 68 12.04 -15.02 18.18
N ASN A 69 13.31 -15.27 17.86
CA ASN A 69 14.41 -14.38 18.23
C ASN A 69 14.89 -13.51 17.06
N ASP A 70 15.67 -12.47 17.38
CA ASP A 70 16.19 -11.52 16.40
C ASP A 70 16.97 -12.16 15.25
N ALA A 71 17.71 -13.25 15.52
CA ALA A 71 18.45 -13.95 14.48
C ALA A 71 17.51 -14.65 13.48
N GLN A 72 16.40 -15.20 13.97
CA GLN A 72 15.36 -15.78 13.12
C GLN A 72 14.60 -14.71 12.33
N ILE A 73 14.30 -13.56 12.93
CA ILE A 73 13.69 -12.41 12.23
C ILE A 73 14.60 -11.96 11.08
N LYS A 74 15.90 -11.76 11.34
CA LYS A 74 16.88 -11.41 10.30
C LYS A 74 16.93 -12.44 9.17
N ARG A 75 16.85 -13.74 9.51
CA ARG A 75 16.81 -14.80 8.51
C ARG A 75 15.55 -14.75 7.65
N ILE A 76 14.38 -14.48 8.24
CA ILE A 76 13.13 -14.31 7.49
C ILE A 76 13.22 -13.13 6.52
N ILE A 77 13.75 -11.99 6.97
CA ILE A 77 13.99 -10.82 6.11
C ILE A 77 14.88 -11.20 4.92
N GLY A 78 16.01 -11.86 5.16
CA GLY A 78 16.91 -12.30 4.09
C GLY A 78 16.29 -13.33 3.12
N VAL A 79 15.27 -14.08 3.53
CA VAL A 79 14.50 -14.93 2.60
C VAL A 79 13.58 -14.08 1.72
N ILE A 80 12.91 -13.09 2.30
CA ILE A 80 12.02 -12.16 1.57
C ILE A 80 12.82 -11.36 0.53
N ASP A 81 13.97 -10.81 0.92
CA ASP A 81 14.79 -9.98 0.04
C ASP A 81 15.31 -10.77 -1.17
N ARG A 82 15.75 -12.02 -0.95
CA ARG A 82 16.18 -12.90 -2.05
C ARG A 82 15.03 -13.26 -2.98
N ALA A 83 13.87 -13.61 -2.44
CA ALA A 83 12.69 -13.88 -3.27
C ALA A 83 12.28 -12.66 -4.10
N ALA A 84 12.39 -11.44 -3.54
CA ALA A 84 12.11 -10.22 -4.27
C ALA A 84 13.11 -9.97 -5.42
N LEU A 85 14.41 -10.22 -5.18
CA LEU A 85 15.43 -10.13 -6.22
C LEU A 85 15.17 -11.15 -7.33
N GLU A 86 14.97 -12.42 -6.98
CA GLU A 86 14.68 -13.49 -7.94
C GLU A 86 13.45 -13.19 -8.80
N ILE A 87 12.38 -12.63 -8.23
CA ILE A 87 11.18 -12.23 -8.99
C ILE A 87 11.47 -11.05 -9.92
N ALA A 88 12.29 -10.08 -9.49
CA ALA A 88 12.64 -8.91 -10.30
C ALA A 88 13.52 -9.25 -11.51
N GLU A 89 14.21 -10.39 -11.46
CA GLU A 89 15.05 -10.92 -12.55
C GLU A 89 14.30 -11.88 -13.49
N LEU A 90 13.01 -12.16 -13.25
CA LEU A 90 12.19 -12.93 -14.19
C LEU A 90 11.86 -12.08 -15.43
N ASP A 91 12.24 -12.57 -16.61
CA ASP A 91 11.99 -11.96 -17.92
C ASP A 91 10.51 -11.64 -18.20
#